data_AF-A0A383BCT6-F1
#
_entry.id   AF-A0A383BCT6-F1
#
_cell.length_a   1.000
_cell.length_b   1.000
_cell.length_c   1.000
_cell.angle_alpha   90.00
_cell.angle_beta   90.00
_cell.angle_gamma   90.00
#
_symmetry.space_group_name_H-M   'P 1'
#
loop_
_entity.id
_entity.type
_entity.pdbx_description
1 polymer ?
#
loop_
_entity_poly.entity_id
_entity_poly.type
_entity_poly.pdbx_seq_one_letter_code
_entity_poly.pdbx_strand_id
1 'polypeptide(L)'
;MGSPGRKAYSLPSCDVPEVEIETLLPPGEIRDAIDYLPELTELDVVRHFTRLSQWNFNIDTNFYPLGSCTMKYNPKINETMARLPGFAQHHPMTPDADSQGSLQLLYELQECLKT
;
A
#
# COMPACT_ATOMS: atom_id res chain seq x y z
N MET A 1 20.27 2.45 -11.98
CA MET A 1 19.87 3.79 -11.52
C MET A 1 20.23 4.03 -10.05
N GLY A 2 20.53 3.00 -9.26
CA GLY A 2 21.00 3.16 -7.88
C GLY A 2 22.51 3.27 -7.74
N SER A 3 22.94 3.67 -6.55
CA SER A 3 24.32 3.59 -6.08
C SER A 3 24.31 3.24 -4.59
N PRO A 4 25.37 2.60 -4.05
CA PRO A 4 25.45 2.27 -2.63
C PRO A 4 25.21 3.48 -1.71
N GLY A 5 24.50 3.26 -0.61
CA GLY A 5 24.15 4.22 0.44
C GLY A 5 22.89 5.05 0.20
N ARG A 6 22.22 4.91 -0.96
CA ARG A 6 21.00 5.70 -1.25
C ARG A 6 19.76 5.13 -0.55
N LYS A 7 18.94 6.04 -0.01
CA LYS A 7 17.69 5.71 0.67
C LYS A 7 16.52 6.48 0.04
N ALA A 8 15.42 5.78 -0.20
CA ALA A 8 14.19 6.34 -0.79
C ALA A 8 13.05 6.49 0.24
N TYR A 9 13.37 6.41 1.53
CA TYR A 9 12.41 6.53 2.62
C TYR A 9 12.81 7.64 3.57
N SER A 10 11.79 8.23 4.20
CA SER A 10 11.93 9.09 5.37
C SER A 10 11.07 8.48 6.46
N LEU A 11 11.71 7.84 7.44
CA LEU A 11 11.02 7.29 8.61
C LEU A 11 10.99 8.36 9.71
N PRO A 12 9.94 8.39 10.55
CA PRO A 12 9.95 9.23 11.74
C PRO A 12 11.13 8.86 12.65
N SER A 13 11.53 9.80 13.51
CA SER A 13 12.54 9.53 14.54
C SER A 13 12.07 8.39 15.44
N CYS A 14 12.99 7.50 15.83
CA CYS A 14 12.71 6.46 16.80
C CYS A 14 12.19 7.09 18.10
N ASP A 15 10.98 6.74 18.51
CA ASP A 15 10.31 7.22 19.71
C ASP A 15 10.47 6.28 20.91
N VAL A 16 11.25 5.21 20.74
CA VAL A 16 11.58 4.21 21.75
C VAL A 16 13.11 4.13 21.96
N PRO A 17 13.58 3.63 23.11
CA PRO A 17 15.00 3.45 23.35
C PRO A 17 15.66 2.53 22.32
N GLU A 18 16.81 2.94 21.78
CA GLU A 18 17.62 2.09 20.90
C GLU A 18 18.27 0.96 21.70
N VAL A 19 18.21 -0.26 21.17
CA VAL A 19 18.76 -1.47 21.76
C VAL A 19 19.49 -2.28 20.69
N GLU A 20 20.61 -2.90 21.05
CA GLU A 20 21.39 -3.76 20.16
C GLU A 20 20.60 -5.06 19.86
N ILE A 21 20.49 -5.45 18.59
CA ILE A 21 19.66 -6.57 18.13
C ILE A 21 20.11 -7.89 18.78
N GLU A 22 21.40 -8.05 19.02
CA GLU A 22 22.02 -9.23 19.65
C GLU A 22 21.56 -9.44 21.10
N THR A 23 21.00 -8.40 21.74
CA THR A 23 20.38 -8.52 23.08
C THR A 23 18.92 -8.97 23.01
N LEU A 24 18.28 -8.84 21.85
CA LEU A 24 16.88 -9.18 21.64
C LEU A 24 16.69 -10.56 21.00
N LEU A 25 17.59 -10.96 20.10
CA LEU A 25 17.46 -12.17 19.30
C LEU A 25 18.71 -13.05 19.39
N PRO A 26 18.57 -14.39 19.44
CA PRO A 26 19.71 -15.29 19.39
C PRO A 26 20.41 -15.23 18.01
N PRO A 27 21.71 -15.51 17.92
CA PRO A 27 22.48 -15.34 16.67
C PRO A 27 21.93 -16.10 15.46
N GLY A 28 21.28 -17.25 15.66
CA GLY A 28 20.67 -18.04 14.59
C GLY A 28 19.38 -17.45 14.02
N GLU A 29 18.83 -16.41 14.63
CA GLU A 29 17.60 -15.72 14.21
C GLU A 29 17.87 -14.31 13.65
N ILE A 30 19.13 -13.85 13.70
CA ILE A 30 19.55 -12.59 13.08
C ILE A 30 19.88 -12.87 11.62
N ARG A 31 19.13 -12.24 10.72
CA ARG A 31 19.31 -12.38 9.28
C ARG A 31 20.48 -11.50 8.80
N ASP A 32 21.30 -12.05 7.91
CA ASP A 32 22.30 -11.28 7.16
C ASP A 32 21.67 -10.19 6.25
N ALA A 33 22.49 -9.23 5.84
CA ALA A 33 22.09 -8.18 4.90
C ALA A 33 21.60 -8.75 3.56
N ILE A 34 20.71 -8.01 2.88
CA ILE A 34 20.11 -8.42 1.60
C ILE A 34 20.85 -7.73 0.45
N ASP A 35 21.73 -8.46 -0.23
CA ASP A 35 22.65 -7.90 -1.25
C ASP A 35 21.98 -7.33 -2.52
N TYR A 36 20.73 -7.71 -2.81
CA TYR A 36 20.09 -7.41 -4.10
C TYR A 36 18.94 -6.39 -4.02
N LEU A 37 18.79 -5.68 -2.89
CA LEU A 37 17.82 -4.60 -2.82
C LEU A 37 18.33 -3.35 -3.55
N PRO A 38 17.49 -2.66 -4.35
CA PRO A 38 17.92 -1.47 -5.06
C PRO A 38 18.08 -0.29 -4.11
N GLU A 39 19.28 0.30 -4.09
CA GLU A 39 19.59 1.51 -3.33
C GLU A 39 19.33 2.76 -4.18
N LEU A 40 18.18 3.39 -3.97
CA LEU A 40 17.65 4.47 -4.81
C LEU A 40 17.33 5.70 -3.95
N THR A 41 17.35 6.89 -4.57
CA THR A 41 16.71 8.07 -3.97
C THR A 41 15.20 8.06 -4.25
N GLU A 42 14.43 8.83 -3.49
CA GLU A 42 12.98 8.98 -3.73
C GLU A 42 12.69 9.44 -5.18
N LEU A 43 13.48 10.40 -5.70
CA LEU A 43 13.34 10.87 -7.07
C LEU A 43 13.62 9.78 -8.11
N ASP A 44 14.59 8.89 -7.85
CA ASP A 44 14.86 7.76 -8.73
C ASP A 44 13.66 6.80 -8.77
N VAL A 45 13.04 6.53 -7.61
CA VAL A 45 11.84 5.69 -7.48
C VAL A 45 10.65 6.31 -8.23
N VAL A 46 10.38 7.60 -8.01
CA VAL A 46 9.28 8.32 -8.69
C VAL A 46 9.47 8.30 -10.21
N ARG A 47 10.69 8.59 -10.70
CA ARG A 47 11.01 8.56 -12.13
C ARG A 47 10.84 7.16 -12.72
N HIS A 48 11.28 6.14 -12.00
CA HIS A 48 11.18 4.76 -12.44
C HIS A 48 9.72 4.34 -12.63
N PHE A 49 8.89 4.48 -11.59
CA PHE A 49 7.48 4.06 -11.66
C PHE A 49 6.63 4.94 -12.56
N THR A 50 6.92 6.25 -12.65
CA THR A 50 6.25 7.13 -13.62
C THR A 50 6.57 6.71 -15.06
N ARG A 51 7.81 6.33 -15.36
CA ARG A 51 8.15 5.85 -16.69
C ARG A 51 7.50 4.49 -16.99
N LEU A 52 7.48 3.58 -16.01
CA LEU A 52 6.80 2.29 -16.18
C LEU A 52 5.30 2.49 -16.43
N SER A 53 4.62 3.42 -15.74
CA SER A 53 3.20 3.66 -15.96
C SER A 53 2.90 4.15 -17.38
N GLN A 54 3.79 4.95 -17.98
CA GLN A 54 3.66 5.41 -19.37
C GLN A 54 3.81 4.29 -20.41
N TRP A 55 4.48 3.20 -20.05
CA TRP A 55 4.59 2.01 -20.90
C TRP A 55 3.40 1.06 -20.79
N ASN A 56 2.47 1.31 -19.87
CA ASN A 56 1.28 0.49 -19.67
C ASN A 56 0.08 1.02 -20.47
N PHE A 57 -0.52 0.14 -21.27
CA PHE A 57 -1.84 0.38 -21.87
C PHE A 57 -2.91 0.18 -20.79
N ASN A 58 -3.76 1.18 -20.57
CA ASN A 58 -4.72 1.19 -19.46
C ASN A 58 -6.03 1.91 -19.83
N ILE A 59 -7.07 1.68 -19.03
CA ILE A 59 -8.43 2.20 -19.24
C ILE A 59 -8.56 3.72 -19.02
N ASP A 60 -7.66 4.33 -18.23
CA ASP A 60 -7.73 5.77 -17.97
C ASP A 60 -7.33 6.59 -19.20
N THR A 61 -6.49 6.02 -20.08
CA THR A 61 -5.96 6.72 -21.25
C THR A 61 -6.42 6.14 -22.58
N ASN A 62 -7.04 4.95 -22.58
CA ASN A 62 -7.44 4.26 -23.81
C ASN A 62 -8.80 3.58 -23.70
N PHE A 63 -9.41 3.33 -24.85
CA PHE A 63 -10.55 2.42 -24.95
C PHE A 63 -10.09 0.96 -24.78
N TYR A 64 -10.76 0.21 -23.89
CA TYR A 64 -10.32 -1.11 -23.43
C TYR A 64 -11.41 -2.20 -23.59
N PRO A 65 -11.76 -2.63 -24.82
CA PRO A 65 -12.92 -3.50 -25.08
C PRO A 65 -12.65 -4.99 -24.85
N LEU A 66 -12.34 -5.37 -23.61
CA LEU A 66 -12.21 -6.79 -23.24
C LEU A 66 -13.57 -7.38 -22.85
N GLY A 67 -14.02 -8.34 -23.65
CA GLY A 67 -15.22 -9.13 -23.34
C GLY A 67 -15.09 -9.89 -22.02
N SER A 68 -16.20 -10.06 -21.30
CA SER A 68 -16.28 -10.71 -19.97
C SER A 68 -15.56 -9.99 -18.81
N CYS A 69 -14.71 -9.00 -19.07
CA CYS A 69 -13.97 -8.28 -18.01
C CYS A 69 -14.71 -7.04 -17.47
N THR A 70 -15.75 -6.58 -18.17
CA THR A 70 -16.50 -5.36 -17.83
C THR A 70 -15.57 -4.18 -17.52
N MET A 71 -14.67 -3.87 -18.45
CA MET A 71 -13.71 -2.77 -18.37
C MET A 71 -14.43 -1.41 -18.44
N LYS A 72 -15.11 -1.04 -17.35
CA LYS A 72 -15.85 0.21 -17.16
C LYS A 72 -14.95 1.26 -16.52
N TYR A 73 -15.34 2.53 -16.65
CA TYR A 73 -14.71 3.62 -15.92
C TYR A 73 -14.62 3.32 -14.42
N ASN A 74 -13.45 3.59 -13.82
CA ASN A 74 -13.20 3.53 -12.38
C ASN A 74 -13.30 4.96 -11.80
N PRO A 75 -14.40 5.33 -11.14
CA PRO A 75 -14.58 6.67 -10.57
C PRO A 75 -13.47 7.02 -9.57
N LYS A 76 -12.78 8.15 -9.79
CA LYS A 76 -11.67 8.57 -8.92
C LYS A 76 -12.11 8.91 -7.50
N ILE A 77 -13.39 9.19 -7.30
CA ILE A 77 -13.98 9.33 -5.97
C ILE A 77 -13.85 8.06 -5.14
N ASN A 78 -13.89 6.86 -5.76
CA ASN A 78 -13.78 5.59 -5.05
C ASN A 78 -12.40 5.43 -4.40
N GLU A 79 -11.34 5.88 -5.08
CA GLU A 79 -9.97 5.92 -4.52
C GLU A 79 -9.88 6.86 -3.32
N THR A 80 -10.65 7.95 -3.32
CA THR A 80 -10.69 8.90 -2.21
C THR A 80 -11.43 8.31 -1.02
N MET A 81 -12.57 7.66 -1.26
CA MET A 81 -13.37 7.03 -0.20
C MET A 81 -12.64 5.85 0.44
N ALA A 82 -11.94 5.03 -0.34
CA ALA A 82 -11.14 3.92 0.17
C ALA A 82 -9.96 4.39 1.05
N ARG A 83 -9.45 5.61 0.84
CA ARG A 83 -8.33 6.19 1.60
C ARG A 83 -8.73 6.91 2.88
N LEU A 84 -10.02 6.97 3.21
CA LEU A 84 -10.45 7.55 4.49
C LEU A 84 -9.71 6.84 5.64
N PRO A 85 -9.11 7.56 6.62
CA PRO A 85 -8.29 6.95 7.66
C PRO A 85 -9.02 5.86 8.45
N GLY A 86 -10.32 6.04 8.71
CA GLY A 86 -11.17 5.06 9.38
C GLY A 86 -11.36 3.74 8.63
N PHE A 87 -11.01 3.68 7.34
CA PHE A 87 -10.98 2.44 6.55
C PHE A 87 -9.54 1.99 6.27
N ALA A 88 -8.69 2.88 5.76
CA ALA A 88 -7.34 2.53 5.29
C ALA A 88 -6.39 2.08 6.42
N GLN A 89 -6.65 2.49 7.66
CA GLN A 89 -5.81 2.16 8.83
C GLN A 89 -6.54 1.27 9.84
N HIS A 90 -7.69 0.71 9.47
CA HIS A 90 -8.50 -0.08 10.39
C HIS A 90 -7.99 -1.51 10.50
N HIS A 91 -7.70 -1.96 11.73
CA HIS A 91 -7.31 -3.35 11.97
C HIS A 91 -8.55 -4.26 12.00
N PRO A 92 -8.56 -5.43 11.33
CA PRO A 92 -9.73 -6.32 11.28
C PRO A 92 -10.20 -6.86 12.63
N MET A 93 -9.32 -6.94 13.63
CA MET A 93 -9.63 -7.39 15.01
C MET A 93 -9.92 -6.24 15.98
N THR A 94 -10.20 -5.04 15.47
CA THR A 94 -10.68 -3.94 16.30
C THR A 94 -12.04 -4.33 16.89
N PRO A 95 -12.33 -4.08 18.19
CA PRO A 95 -13.62 -4.42 18.78
C PRO A 95 -14.79 -3.79 18.01
N ASP A 96 -15.90 -4.53 17.88
CA ASP A 96 -17.07 -4.09 17.09
C ASP A 96 -17.59 -2.69 17.46
N ALA A 97 -17.50 -2.34 18.75
CA ALA A 97 -17.90 -1.02 19.26
C ALA A 97 -17.13 0.14 18.60
N ASP A 98 -15.88 -0.10 18.21
CA ASP A 98 -14.98 0.86 17.57
C ASP A 98 -14.95 0.70 16.03
N SER A 99 -15.69 -0.28 15.49
CA SER A 99 -15.74 -0.63 14.06
C SER A 99 -17.07 -0.30 13.39
N GLN A 100 -17.96 0.44 14.05
CA GLN A 100 -19.34 0.67 13.59
C GLN A 100 -19.45 1.26 12.19
N GLY A 101 -18.54 2.16 11.77
CA GLY A 101 -18.55 2.71 10.41
C GLY A 101 -18.29 1.66 9.32
N SER A 102 -17.35 0.74 9.55
CA SER A 102 -17.07 -0.37 8.64
C SER A 102 -18.20 -1.39 8.63
N LEU A 103 -18.76 -1.71 9.80
CA LEU A 103 -19.90 -2.63 9.93
C LEU A 103 -21.15 -2.09 9.25
N GLN A 104 -21.43 -0.79 9.38
CA GLN A 104 -22.51 -0.12 8.67
C GLN A 104 -22.32 -0.22 7.15
N LEU A 105 -21.12 0.10 6.63
CA LEU A 105 -20.83 0.01 5.21
C LEU A 105 -21.05 -1.41 4.66
N LEU A 106 -20.59 -2.44 5.39
CA LEU A 106 -20.78 -3.83 5.01
C LEU A 106 -22.26 -4.21 4.98
N TYR A 107 -23.02 -3.81 6.01
CA TYR A 107 -24.45 -4.06 6.09
C TYR A 107 -25.22 -3.37 4.95
N GLU A 108 -24.98 -2.08 4.73
CA GLU A 108 -25.64 -1.32 3.66
C GLU A 108 -25.32 -1.91 2.28
N LEU A 109 -24.06 -2.27 2.03
CA LEU A 109 -23.67 -2.94 0.80
C LEU A 109 -24.38 -4.28 0.63
N GLN A 110 -24.48 -5.07 1.71
CA GLN A 110 -25.24 -6.32 1.70
C GLN A 110 -26.69 -6.06 1.30
N GLU A 111 -27.38 -5.11 1.93
CA GLU A 111 -28.78 -4.78 1.58
C GLU A 111 -28.92 -4.32 0.12
N CYS A 112 -27.98 -3.52 -0.40
CA CYS A 112 -27.98 -3.08 -1.79
C CYS A 112 -27.84 -4.24 -2.79
N LEU A 113 -27.16 -5.32 -2.42
CA LEU A 113 -26.87 -6.47 -3.30
C LEU A 113 -27.84 -7.64 -3.10
N LYS A 114 -28.67 -7.61 -2.05
CA LYS A 114 -29.69 -8.63 -1.84
C LYS A 114 -30.66 -8.66 -3.02
N THR A 115 -30.86 -9.85 -3.57
CA THR A 115 -31.87 -10.18 -4.58
C THR A 115 -33.14 -10.70 -3.93
#